data_AF-A0AAW4RPR0-F1
#
_entry.id   AF-A0AAW4RPR0-F1
#
_cell.length_a   1.000
_cell.length_b   1.000
_cell.length_c   1.000
_cell.angle_alpha   90.00
_cell.angle_beta   90.00
_cell.angle_gamma   90.00
#
_symmetry.space_group_name_H-M   'P 1'
#
loop_
_entity.id
_entity.type
_entity.pdbx_description
1 polymer ?
#
loop_
_entity_poly.entity_id
_entity_poly.type
_entity_poly.pdbx_seq_one_letter_code
_entity_poly.pdbx_strand_id
1 'polypeptide(L)'
;MVAVLNPLALTERLRVPDRTILSPSAMASLLDLSQQELADLAGVHRNSLRVHPESPRVQDLLRNLSRLLVAMAQVQPDERQVVFHLKNTPIPAFEFATLLEVVKQGRTDDALTYLRTVAAGSAG
;
A
#
# COMPACT_ATOMS: atom_id res chain seq x y z
N MET A 1 4.36 -14.20 -17.52
CA MET A 1 5.00 -13.49 -16.39
C MET A 1 3.92 -13.33 -15.33
N VAL A 2 4.00 -14.06 -14.21
CA VAL A 2 3.01 -13.93 -13.12
C VAL A 2 3.27 -12.60 -12.46
N ALA A 3 2.31 -11.68 -12.48
CA ALA A 3 2.42 -10.43 -11.73
C ALA A 3 2.66 -10.80 -10.26
N VAL A 4 3.83 -10.45 -9.73
CA VAL A 4 4.29 -10.80 -8.37
C VAL A 4 3.30 -10.30 -7.31
N LEU A 5 2.46 -9.32 -7.68
CA LEU A 5 1.39 -8.72 -6.89
C LEU A 5 -0.01 -8.99 -7.48
N ASN A 6 -0.32 -10.24 -7.84
CA ASN A 6 -1.71 -10.68 -8.05
C ASN A 6 -2.55 -10.38 -6.78
N PRO A 7 -3.75 -9.77 -6.90
CA PRO A 7 -4.61 -9.45 -5.76
C PRO A 7 -4.80 -10.60 -4.76
N LEU A 8 -5.14 -11.80 -5.23
CA LEU A 8 -5.44 -12.94 -4.34
C LEU A 8 -4.19 -13.41 -3.61
N ALA A 9 -3.08 -13.56 -4.33
CA ALA A 9 -1.80 -13.99 -3.75
C ALA A 9 -1.29 -12.96 -2.73
N LEU A 10 -1.41 -11.67 -3.03
CA LEU A 10 -1.03 -10.60 -2.12
C LEU A 10 -1.87 -10.62 -0.84
N THR A 11 -3.21 -10.69 -0.95
CA THR A 11 -4.07 -10.72 0.23
C THR A 11 -3.83 -11.93 1.11
N GLU A 12 -3.55 -13.10 0.52
CA GLU A 12 -3.20 -14.28 1.30
C GLU A 12 -1.82 -14.18 1.96
N ARG A 13 -0.81 -13.62 1.28
CA ARG A 13 0.50 -13.32 1.88
C ARG A 13 0.39 -12.38 3.09
N LEU A 14 -0.58 -11.47 3.05
CA LEU A 14 -0.80 -10.47 4.11
C LEU A 14 -1.77 -10.95 5.19
N ARG A 15 -2.47 -12.08 5.02
CA ARG A 15 -3.48 -12.56 5.97
C ARG A 15 -2.82 -13.03 7.26
N VAL A 16 -3.39 -12.67 8.40
CA VAL A 16 -3.05 -13.31 9.68
C VAL A 16 -3.64 -14.74 9.70
N PRO A 17 -2.86 -15.80 9.99
CA PRO A 17 -3.37 -17.17 10.06
C PRO A 17 -4.62 -17.29 10.92
N ASP A 18 -5.62 -18.03 10.44
CA ASP A 18 -6.91 -18.26 11.11
C ASP A 18 -7.72 -17.00 11.45
N ARG A 19 -7.42 -15.87 10.79
CA ARG A 19 -8.14 -14.61 10.93
C ARG A 19 -8.55 -14.04 9.57
N THR A 20 -9.52 -13.13 9.60
CA THR A 20 -10.00 -12.37 8.45
C THR A 20 -9.47 -10.93 8.42
N ILE A 21 -8.25 -10.74 8.95
CA ILE A 21 -7.58 -9.44 9.01
C ILE A 21 -6.24 -9.47 8.29
N LEU A 22 -5.80 -8.31 7.80
CA LEU A 22 -4.47 -8.11 7.24
C LEU A 22 -3.46 -7.89 8.37
N SER A 23 -2.25 -8.42 8.20
CA SER A 23 -1.14 -8.35 9.14
C SER A 23 -0.36 -7.04 8.97
N PRO A 24 -0.29 -6.17 10.00
CA PRO A 24 0.54 -4.97 9.97
C PRO A 24 2.03 -5.29 9.78
N SER A 25 2.52 -6.37 10.39
CA SER A 25 3.93 -6.77 10.25
C SER A 25 4.26 -7.26 8.85
N ALA A 26 3.40 -8.07 8.24
CA ALA A 26 3.61 -8.54 6.88
C ALA A 26 3.58 -7.36 5.88
N MET A 27 2.67 -6.40 6.07
CA MET A 27 2.60 -5.19 5.25
C MET A 27 3.86 -4.33 5.40
N ALA A 28 4.31 -4.09 6.64
CA ALA A 28 5.52 -3.32 6.90
C ALA A 28 6.74 -3.98 6.25
N SER A 29 6.88 -5.30 6.37
CA SER A 29 7.97 -6.05 5.71
C SER A 29 7.89 -5.96 4.18
N LEU A 30 6.69 -6.06 3.60
CA LEU A 30 6.51 -5.95 2.15
C LEU A 30 6.90 -4.56 1.61
N LEU A 31 6.54 -3.49 2.33
CA LEU A 31 6.85 -2.12 1.94
C LEU A 31 8.26 -1.67 2.40
N ASP A 32 9.02 -2.54 3.06
CA ASP A 32 10.31 -2.19 3.66
C ASP A 32 10.17 -0.94 4.57
N LEU A 33 9.14 -0.94 5.42
CA LEU A 33 8.85 0.10 6.39
C LEU A 33 9.09 -0.43 7.80
N SER A 34 9.54 0.44 8.70
CA SER A 34 9.47 0.19 10.13
C SER A 34 8.03 0.16 10.62
N GLN A 35 7.81 -0.48 11.77
CA GLN A 35 6.51 -0.43 12.46
C GLN A 35 6.11 1.01 12.83
N GLN A 36 7.09 1.88 13.07
CA GLN A 36 6.82 3.29 13.38
C GLN A 36 6.29 4.02 12.16
N GLU A 37 6.92 3.88 11.00
CA GLU A 37 6.47 4.51 9.76
C GLU A 37 5.06 4.05 9.36
N LEU A 38 4.76 2.74 9.52
CA LEU A 38 3.42 2.24 9.27
C LEU A 38 2.38 2.81 10.25
N ALA A 39 2.77 3.00 11.51
CA ALA A 39 1.90 3.62 12.51
C ALA A 39 1.63 5.10 12.20
N ASP A 40 2.64 5.81 11.72
CA ASP A 40 2.55 7.20 11.30
C ASP A 40 1.65 7.36 10.07
N LEU A 41 1.71 6.42 9.11
CA LEU A 41 0.76 6.36 7.98
C LEU A 41 -0.68 6.14 8.45
N ALA A 42 -0.87 5.31 9.48
CA ALA A 42 -2.20 5.08 10.05
C ALA A 42 -2.66 6.25 10.93
N GLY A 43 -1.74 7.11 11.38
CA GLY A 43 -1.97 8.10 12.43
C GLY A 43 -2.37 7.47 13.76
N VAL A 44 -1.77 6.32 14.10
CA VAL A 44 -1.96 5.62 15.38
C VAL A 44 -0.62 5.47 16.09
N HIS A 45 -0.65 5.09 17.37
CA HIS A 45 0.57 4.73 18.08
C HIS A 45 1.07 3.35 17.63
N ARG A 46 2.40 3.15 17.52
CA ARG A 46 3.01 1.87 17.12
C ARG A 46 2.51 0.65 17.89
N ASN A 47 2.19 0.83 19.18
CA ASN A 47 1.69 -0.26 20.02
C ASN A 47 0.30 -0.76 19.55
N SER A 48 -0.51 0.12 18.95
CA SER A 48 -1.82 -0.24 18.42
C SER A 48 -1.72 -1.24 17.27
N LEU A 49 -0.66 -1.18 16.45
CA LEU A 49 -0.43 -2.17 15.39
C LEU A 49 -0.25 -3.59 15.94
N ARG A 50 0.37 -3.71 17.13
CA ARG A 50 0.63 -5.00 17.77
C ARG A 50 -0.56 -5.49 18.61
N VAL A 51 -1.17 -4.58 19.37
CA VAL A 51 -2.20 -4.95 20.37
C VAL A 51 -3.61 -4.96 19.79
N HIS A 52 -3.89 -4.07 18.82
CA HIS A 52 -5.19 -3.93 18.17
C HIS A 52 -5.07 -3.91 16.64
N PRO A 53 -4.44 -4.94 16.03
CA PRO A 53 -4.29 -5.02 14.58
C PRO A 53 -5.65 -5.00 13.87
N GLU A 54 -6.71 -5.52 14.49
CA GLU A 54 -8.08 -5.57 13.98
C GLU A 54 -8.82 -4.23 13.97
N SER A 55 -8.26 -3.19 14.60
CA SER A 55 -8.93 -1.90 14.68
C SER A 55 -9.27 -1.37 13.27
N PRO A 56 -10.46 -0.75 13.09
CA PRO A 56 -10.90 -0.29 11.77
C PRO A 56 -9.86 0.59 11.08
N ARG A 57 -9.26 1.52 11.82
CA ARG A 57 -8.24 2.45 11.33
C ARG A 57 -6.99 1.76 10.80
N VAL A 58 -6.48 0.74 11.49
CA VAL A 58 -5.33 -0.05 11.01
C VAL A 58 -5.73 -0.85 9.78
N GLN A 59 -6.84 -1.56 9.83
CA GLN A 59 -7.29 -2.40 8.72
C GLN A 59 -7.65 -1.59 7.46
N ASP A 60 -8.18 -0.38 7.60
CA ASP A 60 -8.43 0.55 6.48
C ASP A 60 -7.14 0.97 5.80
N LEU A 61 -6.11 1.35 6.57
CA LEU A 61 -4.79 1.64 6.00
C LEU A 61 -4.25 0.42 5.23
N LEU A 62 -4.28 -0.78 5.84
CA LEU A 62 -3.73 -1.98 5.20
C LEU A 62 -4.45 -2.32 3.90
N ARG A 63 -5.78 -2.16 3.85
CA ARG A 63 -6.57 -2.31 2.61
C ARG A 63 -6.21 -1.25 1.56
N ASN A 64 -6.00 -0.01 1.99
CA ASN A 64 -5.61 1.09 1.09
C ASN A 64 -4.22 0.84 0.47
N LEU A 65 -3.26 0.40 1.29
CA LEU A 65 -1.92 0.01 0.82
C LEU A 65 -1.97 -1.20 -0.11
N SER A 66 -2.78 -2.24 0.20
CA SER A 66 -2.91 -3.40 -0.68
C SER A 66 -3.50 -3.03 -2.05
N ARG A 67 -4.47 -2.11 -2.08
CA ARG A 67 -5.04 -1.59 -3.33
C ARG A 67 -4.01 -0.84 -4.17
N LEU A 68 -3.17 -0.02 -3.53
CA LEU A 68 -2.11 0.71 -4.24
C LEU A 68 -1.02 -0.21 -4.79
N LEU A 69 -0.61 -1.22 -4.02
CA LEU A 69 0.35 -2.23 -4.49
C LEU A 69 -0.16 -2.91 -5.77
N VAL A 70 -1.42 -3.35 -5.78
CA VAL A 70 -2.06 -3.97 -6.96
C VAL A 70 -2.16 -2.98 -8.13
N ALA A 71 -2.59 -1.74 -7.87
CA ALA A 71 -2.76 -0.74 -8.92
C ALA A 71 -1.42 -0.35 -9.56
N MET A 72 -0.38 -0.12 -8.76
CA MET A 72 0.96 0.20 -9.25
C MET A 72 1.57 -1.00 -9.99
N ALA A 73 1.26 -2.24 -9.58
CA ALA A 73 1.72 -3.44 -10.28
C ALA A 73 1.19 -3.55 -11.72
N GLN A 74 0.10 -2.85 -12.06
CA GLN A 74 -0.39 -2.76 -13.45
C GLN A 74 0.47 -1.81 -14.31
N VAL A 75 1.15 -0.85 -13.69
CA VAL A 75 2.08 0.09 -14.34
C VAL A 75 3.49 -0.47 -14.38
N GLN A 76 3.92 -1.12 -13.29
CA GLN A 76 5.25 -1.68 -13.11
C GLN A 76 5.14 -3.08 -12.49
N PRO A 77 5.39 -4.18 -13.22
CA PRO A 77 5.13 -5.53 -12.71
C PRO A 77 6.15 -6.05 -11.69
N ASP A 78 7.33 -5.45 -11.56
CA ASP A 78 8.34 -5.86 -10.58
C ASP A 78 8.00 -5.36 -9.17
N GLU A 79 7.91 -6.27 -8.19
CA GLU A 79 7.52 -5.95 -6.81
C GLU A 79 8.46 -4.94 -6.15
N ARG A 80 9.78 -5.07 -6.35
CA ARG A 80 10.74 -4.14 -5.74
C ARG A 80 10.60 -2.74 -6.32
N GLN A 81 10.42 -2.65 -7.64
CA GLN A 81 10.18 -1.38 -8.30
C GLN A 81 8.84 -0.76 -7.91
N VAL A 82 7.78 -1.56 -7.72
CA VAL A 82 6.50 -1.08 -7.17
C VAL A 82 6.71 -0.42 -5.82
N VAL A 83 7.35 -1.13 -4.88
CA VAL A 83 7.62 -0.60 -3.53
C VAL A 83 8.50 0.65 -3.60
N PHE A 84 9.53 0.65 -4.45
CA PHE A 84 10.40 1.80 -4.67
C PHE A 84 9.60 3.02 -5.14
N HIS A 85 8.71 2.85 -6.12
CA HIS A 85 7.92 3.94 -6.67
C HIS A 85 6.90 4.49 -5.68
N LEU A 86 6.24 3.62 -4.91
CA LEU A 86 5.31 4.04 -3.85
C LEU A 86 5.98 4.96 -2.82
N LYS A 87 7.22 4.62 -2.44
CA LYS A 87 7.98 5.30 -1.39
C LYS A 87 8.68 6.58 -1.87
N ASN A 88 9.23 6.55 -3.09
CA ASN A 88 10.28 7.51 -3.45
C ASN A 88 9.98 8.32 -4.71
N THR A 89 8.97 7.97 -5.51
CA THR A 89 8.72 8.69 -6.76
C THR A 89 7.82 9.89 -6.52
N PRO A 90 8.33 11.13 -6.69
CA PRO A 90 7.50 12.32 -6.59
C PRO A 90 6.53 12.39 -7.76
N ILE A 91 5.27 12.72 -7.49
CA ILE A 91 4.21 12.79 -8.51
C ILE A 91 3.81 14.25 -8.72
N PRO A 92 4.07 14.85 -9.91
CA PRO A 92 3.73 16.24 -10.17
C PRO A 92 2.24 16.58 -9.95
N ALA A 93 1.34 15.64 -10.27
CA ALA A 93 -0.11 15.80 -10.06
C ALA A 93 -0.52 15.90 -8.57
N PHE A 94 0.37 15.51 -7.66
CA PHE A 94 0.18 15.60 -6.21
C PHE A 94 1.18 16.56 -5.57
N GLU A 95 1.52 17.66 -6.25
CA GLU A 95 2.48 18.66 -5.75
C GLU A 95 3.83 18.03 -5.38
N PHE A 96 4.26 17.06 -6.18
CA PHE A 96 5.49 16.27 -5.99
C PHE A 96 5.49 15.35 -4.76
N ALA A 97 4.34 15.14 -4.11
CA ALA A 97 4.20 14.09 -3.09
C ALA A 97 4.33 12.69 -3.69
N THR A 98 4.83 11.76 -2.89
CA THR A 98 4.86 10.32 -3.17
C THR A 98 3.52 9.67 -2.88
N LEU A 99 3.28 8.45 -3.39
CA LEU A 99 2.01 7.75 -3.14
C LEU A 99 1.77 7.47 -1.66
N LEU A 100 2.82 7.16 -0.88
CA LEU A 100 2.69 6.97 0.57
C LEU A 100 2.33 8.27 1.31
N GLU A 101 2.86 9.41 0.89
CA GLU A 101 2.49 10.70 1.46
C GLU A 101 1.03 11.06 1.14
N VAL A 102 0.57 10.75 -0.08
CA VAL A 102 -0.84 10.93 -0.47
C VAL A 102 -1.77 10.03 0.38
N VAL A 103 -1.35 8.79 0.70
CA VAL A 103 -2.08 7.93 1.64
C VAL A 103 -2.12 8.53 3.04
N LYS A 104 -1.00 9.06 3.53
CA LYS A 104 -0.92 9.71 4.85
C LYS A 104 -1.87 10.89 4.97
N GLN A 105 -2.12 11.60 3.86
CA GLN A 105 -3.09 12.70 3.77
C GLN A 105 -4.56 12.24 3.69
N GLY A 106 -4.83 10.92 3.71
CA GLY A 106 -6.18 10.36 3.57
C GLY A 106 -6.72 10.35 2.14
N ARG A 107 -5.88 10.56 1.13
CA ARG A 107 -6.27 10.74 -0.27
C ARG A 107 -6.00 9.51 -1.14
N THR A 108 -6.19 8.30 -0.60
CA THR A 108 -5.89 7.05 -1.32
C THR A 108 -6.69 6.92 -2.63
N ASP A 109 -7.94 7.36 -2.66
CA ASP A 109 -8.78 7.25 -3.87
C ASP A 109 -8.27 8.13 -5.02
N ASP A 110 -7.71 9.31 -4.72
CA ASP A 110 -7.03 10.16 -5.69
C ASP A 110 -5.82 9.43 -6.30
N ALA A 111 -5.00 8.83 -5.44
CA ALA A 111 -3.82 8.05 -5.85
C ALA A 111 -4.20 6.85 -6.75
N LEU A 112 -5.27 6.14 -6.41
CA LEU A 112 -5.78 5.02 -7.22
C LEU A 112 -6.30 5.51 -8.58
N THR A 113 -6.96 6.66 -8.62
CA THR A 113 -7.46 7.28 -9.86
C THR A 113 -6.32 7.70 -10.78
N TYR A 114 -5.28 8.31 -10.20
CA TYR A 114 -4.03 8.63 -10.92
C TYR A 114 -3.40 7.37 -11.54
N LEU A 115 -3.18 6.32 -10.74
CA LEU A 115 -2.55 5.09 -11.24
C LEU A 115 -3.34 4.40 -12.35
N ARG A 116 -4.68 4.40 -12.28
CA ARG A 116 -5.53 3.89 -13.37
C ARG A 116 -5.34 4.68 -14.66
N THR A 117 -5.24 6.01 -14.55
CA THR A 117 -5.02 6.89 -15.70
C THR A 117 -3.64 6.64 -16.33
N VAL A 118 -2.60 6.49 -15.51
CA VAL A 118 -1.24 6.14 -15.97
C VAL A 118 -1.23 4.78 -16.66
N ALA A 119 -1.85 3.75 -16.06
CA ALA A 119 -1.92 2.41 -16.63
C ALA A 119 -2.64 2.43 -18.00
N ALA A 120 -3.78 3.13 -18.10
CA ALA A 120 -4.51 3.28 -19.36
C ALA A 120 -3.68 3.98 -20.44
N GLY A 121 -2.92 5.03 -20.08
CA GLY A 121 -2.02 5.73 -21.00
C GLY A 121 -0.81 4.91 -21.44
N SER A 122 -0.34 3.96 -20.62
CA SER A 122 0.78 3.06 -20.97
C SER A 122 0.40 1.92 -21.92
N ALA A 123 -0.89 1.62 -22.03
CA ALA A 123 -1.42 0.51 -22.82
C ALA A 123 -1.87 0.87 -24.24
N GLY A 124 -1.91 2.17 -24.57
CA GLY A 124 -2.26 2.69 -25.90
C GLY A 124 -1.02 3.10 -26.70
#